data_AF-A0A8J3QCW5-F1
#
_entry.id   AF-A0A8J3QCW5-F1
#
_cell.length_a   1.000
_cell.length_b   1.000
_cell.length_c   1.000
_cell.angle_alpha   90.00
_cell.angle_beta   90.00
_cell.angle_gamma   90.00
#
_symmetry.space_group_name_H-M   'P 1'
#
loop_
_entity.id
_entity.type
_entity.pdbx_description
1 polymer ?
#
loop_
_entity_poly.entity_id
_entity_poly.type
_entity_poly.pdbx_seq_one_letter_code
_entity_poly.pdbx_strand_id
1 'polypeptide(L)'
;MSNVISRGLCIGEATVKTKSKTVAGPTVDTAFFKDLGEVFDRYPEEARKYAVRDISLETEVLHIDFAKQKAVSNIEGNKIITMFVDRDEKVQSVHHACCDWIRSTGWSCIHQCEK
;
A
#
# COMPACT_ATOMS: atom_id res chain seq x y z
N MET A 1 47.54 -7.48 -23.60
CA MET A 1 46.47 -7.88 -22.68
C MET A 1 45.74 -6.63 -22.24
N SER A 2 44.41 -6.71 -22.23
CA SER A 2 43.45 -5.62 -22.42
C SER A 2 43.46 -4.50 -21.37
N ASN A 3 43.23 -3.27 -21.87
CA ASN A 3 42.71 -2.12 -21.12
C ASN A 3 41.32 -2.42 -20.57
N VAL A 4 41.03 -2.05 -19.32
CA VAL A 4 39.67 -1.64 -18.92
C VAL A 4 39.77 -0.43 -17.98
N ILE A 5 39.52 0.74 -18.56
CA ILE A 5 39.11 1.94 -17.86
C ILE A 5 37.65 1.69 -17.46
N SER A 6 37.39 1.40 -16.18
CA SER A 6 36.02 1.35 -15.69
C SER A 6 35.56 2.77 -15.39
N ARG A 7 35.00 3.42 -16.42
CA ARG A 7 34.12 4.58 -16.25
C ARG A 7 32.88 4.08 -15.52
N GLY A 8 32.79 4.36 -14.23
CA GLY A 8 31.54 4.24 -13.48
C GLY A 8 30.51 5.18 -14.08
N LEU A 9 29.65 4.63 -14.94
CA LEU A 9 28.52 5.33 -15.52
C LEU A 9 27.46 5.48 -14.43
N CYS A 10 27.24 6.73 -14.02
CA CYS A 10 26.14 7.12 -13.17
C CYS A 10 24.82 6.71 -13.85
N ILE A 11 24.21 5.62 -13.39
CA ILE A 11 22.78 5.40 -13.62
C ILE A 11 22.10 6.21 -12.53
N GLY A 12 21.45 7.29 -12.94
CA GLY A 12 20.88 8.29 -12.05
C GLY A 12 19.97 7.64 -11.00
N GLU A 13 20.45 7.59 -9.77
CA GLU A 13 19.59 7.63 -8.61
C GLU A 13 18.83 8.96 -8.72
N ALA A 14 17.59 8.91 -9.18
CA ALA A 14 16.64 9.95 -8.87
C ALA A 14 16.52 9.94 -7.35
N THR A 15 17.35 10.74 -6.67
CA THR A 15 17.16 11.09 -5.28
C THR A 15 15.86 11.87 -5.22
N VAL A 16 14.74 11.16 -5.14
CA VAL A 16 13.48 11.73 -4.69
C VAL A 16 13.79 12.23 -3.29
N LYS A 17 13.96 13.55 -3.16
CA LYS A 17 13.98 14.21 -1.86
C LYS A 17 12.59 14.03 -1.26
N THR A 18 12.32 12.89 -0.64
CA THR A 18 11.08 12.60 0.06
C THR A 18 11.06 13.42 1.34
N LYS A 19 10.60 14.66 1.23
CA LYS A 19 10.14 15.43 2.39
C LYS A 19 8.64 15.24 2.52
N SER A 20 8.19 14.03 2.79
CA SER A 20 6.89 13.79 3.44
C SER A 20 7.13 12.82 4.57
N LYS A 21 7.28 13.37 5.77
CA LYS A 21 7.18 12.59 7.00
C LYS A 21 5.72 12.74 7.41
N THR A 22 4.81 12.02 6.75
CA THR A 22 3.44 11.88 7.26
C THR A 22 3.54 11.12 8.57
N VAL A 23 3.30 11.84 9.66
CA VAL A 23 3.29 11.24 11.00
C VAL A 23 1.84 10.85 11.28
N ALA A 24 1.35 9.80 10.60
CA ALA A 24 0.11 9.15 10.98
C ALA A 24 0.39 8.11 12.08
N GLY A 25 -0.60 7.88 12.95
CA GLY A 25 -0.51 6.81 13.96
C GLY A 25 -1.03 7.20 15.34
N PRO A 26 -0.98 6.28 16.32
CA PRO A 26 -1.68 6.44 17.59
C PRO A 26 -1.21 7.64 18.43
N THR A 27 0.04 8.07 18.26
CA THR A 27 0.59 9.24 18.97
C THR A 27 0.18 10.58 18.38
N VAL A 28 -0.25 10.62 17.11
CA VAL A 28 -0.66 11.85 16.42
C VAL A 28 -2.18 11.90 16.26
N ASP A 29 -2.79 10.79 15.83
CA ASP A 29 -4.22 10.63 15.60
C ASP A 29 -4.91 10.03 16.82
N THR A 30 -4.58 10.53 18.01
CA THR A 30 -4.90 9.86 19.29
C THR A 30 -6.40 9.61 19.49
N ALA A 31 -7.26 10.55 19.13
CA ALA A 31 -8.72 10.37 19.25
C ALA A 31 -9.23 9.24 18.35
N PHE A 32 -8.76 9.18 17.10
CA PHE A 32 -9.13 8.13 16.15
C PHE A 32 -8.67 6.75 16.63
N PHE A 33 -7.42 6.62 17.08
CA PHE A 33 -6.90 5.34 17.57
C PHE A 33 -7.49 4.92 18.91
N LYS A 34 -7.92 5.86 19.76
CA LYS A 34 -8.68 5.56 20.97
C LYS A 34 -10.02 4.91 20.61
N ASP A 35 -10.80 5.54 19.72
CA ASP A 35 -12.10 5.02 19.31
C ASP A 35 -11.95 3.69 18.57
N LEU A 36 -10.90 3.52 17.77
CA LEU A 36 -10.61 2.25 17.11
C LEU A 36 -10.23 1.15 18.11
N GLY A 37 -9.49 1.49 19.17
CA GLY A 37 -9.21 0.58 20.28
C GLY A 37 -10.49 0.03 20.89
N GLU A 38 -11.48 0.89 21.14
CA GLU A 38 -12.79 0.48 21.66
C GLU A 38 -13.55 -0.46 20.71
N VAL A 39 -13.36 -0.33 19.38
CA VAL A 39 -13.90 -1.26 18.38
C VAL A 39 -13.18 -2.61 18.45
N PHE A 40 -11.85 -2.61 18.56
CA PHE A 40 -11.06 -3.84 18.61
C PHE A 40 -11.34 -4.63 19.90
N ASP A 41 -11.51 -3.93 21.02
CA ASP A 41 -11.91 -4.53 22.30
C ASP A 41 -13.31 -5.16 22.23
N ARG A 42 -14.22 -4.57 21.46
CA ARG A 42 -15.58 -5.08 21.26
C ARG A 42 -15.64 -6.31 20.34
N TYR A 43 -14.72 -6.41 19.38
CA TYR A 43 -14.69 -7.46 18.35
C TYR A 43 -13.32 -8.15 18.28
N PRO A 44 -12.92 -8.88 19.34
CA PRO A 44 -11.55 -9.37 19.47
C PRO A 44 -11.16 -10.44 18.41
N GLU A 45 -12.11 -11.22 17.92
CA GLU A 45 -11.85 -12.24 16.89
C GLU A 45 -11.67 -11.61 15.50
N GLU A 46 -12.40 -10.55 15.20
CA GLU A 46 -12.21 -9.73 14.00
C GLU A 46 -10.91 -8.94 14.09
N ALA A 47 -10.59 -8.34 15.25
CA ALA A 47 -9.39 -7.53 15.45
C ALA A 47 -8.09 -8.29 15.10
N ARG A 48 -8.05 -9.61 15.28
CA ARG A 48 -6.91 -10.45 14.90
C ARG A 48 -6.65 -10.53 13.39
N LYS A 49 -7.63 -10.17 12.57
CA LYS A 49 -7.58 -10.28 11.10
C LYS A 49 -7.22 -8.96 10.42
N TYR A 50 -7.27 -7.85 11.15
CA TYR A 50 -7.14 -6.51 10.59
C TYR A 50 -5.99 -5.75 11.24
N ALA A 51 -5.37 -4.88 10.44
CA ALA A 51 -4.42 -3.88 10.87
C ALA A 51 -4.82 -2.52 10.29
N VAL A 52 -4.39 -1.44 10.92
CA VAL A 52 -4.53 -0.08 10.37
C VAL A 52 -3.32 0.21 9.51
N ARG A 53 -3.57 0.66 8.29
CA ARG A 53 -2.54 1.01 7.32
C ARG A 53 -2.63 2.49 7.00
N ASP A 54 -1.52 3.21 7.12
CA ASP A 54 -1.36 4.55 6.54
C ASP A 54 -1.20 4.40 5.02
N ILE A 55 -1.95 5.20 4.26
CA ILE A 55 -1.96 5.20 2.79
C ILE A 55 -1.29 6.44 2.18
N SER A 56 -0.65 7.28 2.99
CA SER A 56 -0.01 8.52 2.52
C SER A 56 1.12 8.25 1.52
N LEU A 57 1.84 7.14 1.60
CA LEU A 57 2.87 6.82 0.59
C LEU A 57 2.25 6.61 -0.79
N GLU A 58 1.12 5.90 -0.86
CA GLU A 58 0.39 5.68 -2.09
C GLU A 58 -0.19 6.97 -2.65
N THR A 59 -0.83 7.78 -1.81
CA THR A 59 -1.55 8.99 -2.28
C THR A 59 -0.63 10.18 -2.51
N GLU A 60 0.38 10.39 -1.67
CA GLU A 60 1.24 11.58 -1.71
C GLU A 60 2.54 11.37 -2.47
N VAL A 61 3.12 10.15 -2.42
CA VAL A 61 4.40 9.87 -3.07
C VAL A 61 4.21 9.20 -4.43
N LEU A 62 3.30 8.22 -4.51
CA LEU A 62 3.01 7.51 -5.75
C LEU A 62 1.87 8.15 -6.56
N HIS A 63 1.16 9.13 -5.97
CA HIS A 63 0.05 9.85 -6.59
C HIS A 63 -1.08 8.93 -7.09
N ILE A 64 -1.35 7.86 -6.35
CA ILE A 64 -2.41 6.90 -6.66
C ILE A 64 -3.79 7.52 -6.41
N ASP A 65 -4.64 7.46 -7.43
CA ASP A 65 -6.06 7.79 -7.33
C ASP A 65 -6.85 6.49 -7.09
N PHE A 66 -7.21 6.19 -5.84
CA PHE A 66 -7.96 4.97 -5.51
C PHE A 66 -9.37 4.91 -6.11
N ALA A 67 -9.90 6.01 -6.69
CA ALA A 67 -11.14 5.96 -7.46
C ALA A 67 -10.93 5.37 -8.86
N LYS A 68 -9.72 5.51 -9.44
CA LYS A 68 -9.36 5.04 -10.79
C LYS A 68 -8.48 3.81 -10.78
N GLN A 69 -7.66 3.66 -9.74
CA GLN A 69 -6.65 2.63 -9.60
C GLN A 69 -6.93 1.75 -8.39
N LYS A 70 -6.36 0.55 -8.41
CA LYS A 70 -6.36 -0.41 -7.31
C LYS A 70 -5.00 -1.08 -7.18
N ALA A 71 -4.66 -1.48 -5.96
CA ALA A 71 -3.54 -2.37 -5.70
C ALA A 71 -3.92 -3.82 -6.04
N VAL A 72 -3.01 -4.53 -6.68
CA VAL A 72 -3.06 -5.98 -6.87
C VAL A 72 -1.75 -6.55 -6.34
N SER A 73 -1.84 -7.49 -5.41
CA SER A 73 -0.67 -8.18 -4.88
C SER A 73 -0.59 -9.62 -5.35
N ASN A 74 0.61 -10.02 -5.74
CA ASN A 74 0.99 -11.40 -5.98
C ASN A 74 2.11 -11.80 -5.01
N ILE A 75 2.16 -13.09 -4.67
CA ILE A 75 3.20 -13.69 -3.83
C ILE A 75 4.28 -14.28 -4.74
N GLU A 76 5.45 -13.67 -4.72
CA GLU A 76 6.63 -14.17 -5.44
C GLU A 76 7.65 -14.71 -4.44
N GLY A 77 7.65 -16.03 -4.26
CA GLY A 77 8.52 -16.70 -3.29
C GLY A 77 8.19 -16.29 -1.84
N ASN A 78 9.07 -15.49 -1.23
CA ASN A 78 8.91 -14.98 0.14
C ASN A 78 8.56 -13.49 0.19
N LYS A 79 8.14 -12.90 -0.92
CA LYS A 79 7.80 -11.48 -1.04
C LYS A 79 6.37 -11.31 -1.52
N ILE A 80 5.73 -10.25 -1.03
CA ILE A 80 4.48 -9.76 -1.59
C ILE A 80 4.86 -8.60 -2.50
N ILE A 81 4.52 -8.70 -3.78
CA ILE A 81 4.71 -7.62 -4.75
C ILE A 81 3.35 -7.00 -5.01
N THR A 82 3.23 -5.71 -4.69
CA THR A 82 2.00 -4.94 -4.92
C THR A 82 2.21 -3.99 -6.09
N MET A 83 1.33 -4.09 -7.08
CA MET A 83 1.27 -3.20 -8.24
C MET A 83 -0.02 -2.39 -8.22
N PHE A 84 0.06 -1.12 -8.62
CA PHE A 84 -1.12 -0.28 -8.82
C PHE A 84 -1.49 -0.28 -10.29
N VAL A 85 -2.72 -0.69 -10.58
CA VAL A 85 -3.25 -0.83 -11.94
C VAL A 85 -4.55 -0.04 -12.06
N ASP A 86 -4.91 0.33 -13.29
CA ASP A 86 -6.22 0.93 -13.54
C ASP A 86 -7.33 -0.10 -13.26
N ARG A 87 -8.45 0.37 -12.71
CA ARG A 87 -9.57 -0.52 -12.35
C ARG A 87 -10.20 -1.21 -13.56
N ASP A 88 -10.10 -0.60 -14.74
CA ASP A 88 -10.60 -1.12 -16.01
C ASP A 88 -9.63 -2.12 -16.67
N GLU A 89 -8.38 -2.18 -16.19
CA GLU A 89 -7.41 -3.14 -16.68
C GLU A 89 -7.82 -4.57 -16.30
N LYS A 90 -7.98 -5.43 -17.31
CA LYS A 90 -8.27 -6.85 -17.11
C LYS A 90 -7.03 -7.57 -16.62
N VAL A 91 -6.70 -7.41 -15.34
CA VAL A 91 -5.71 -8.26 -14.69
C VAL A 91 -6.26 -9.68 -14.64
N GLN A 92 -5.55 -10.61 -15.29
CA GLN A 92 -5.85 -12.05 -15.27
C GLN A 92 -5.60 -12.61 -13.88
N SER A 93 -6.52 -12.40 -12.94
CA SER A 93 -6.40 -13.03 -11.64
C SER A 93 -7.53 -13.99 -11.38
N VAL A 94 -7.11 -15.15 -10.93
CA VAL A 94 -7.93 -16.27 -10.56
C VAL A 94 -8.29 -16.06 -9.08
N HIS A 95 -9.57 -15.81 -8.78
CA HIS A 95 -10.13 -15.69 -7.41
C HIS A 95 -9.56 -14.56 -6.53
N HIS A 96 -9.96 -13.32 -6.81
CA HIS A 96 -9.64 -12.16 -5.96
C HIS A 96 -10.43 -12.11 -4.65
N ALA A 97 -9.73 -12.12 -3.51
CA ALA A 97 -10.27 -11.63 -2.24
C ALA A 97 -9.81 -10.18 -2.02
N CYS A 98 -10.73 -9.31 -1.56
CA CYS A 98 -10.34 -7.97 -1.17
C CYS A 98 -9.64 -7.98 0.19
N CYS A 99 -8.44 -7.41 0.25
CA CYS A 99 -7.63 -7.32 1.47
C CYS A 99 -7.76 -5.97 2.16
N ASP A 100 -7.81 -4.88 1.38
CA ASP A 100 -7.93 -3.54 1.95
C ASP A 100 -9.15 -2.81 1.42
N TRP A 101 -9.84 -2.18 2.37
CA TRP A 101 -11.08 -1.47 2.15
C TRP A 101 -10.90 -0.02 2.56
N ILE A 102 -11.40 0.91 1.74
CA ILE A 102 -11.54 2.31 2.10
C ILE A 102 -13.01 2.68 2.25
N ARG A 103 -13.31 3.59 3.17
CA ARG A 103 -14.65 4.14 3.37
C ARG A 103 -14.68 5.61 2.95
N SER A 104 -15.28 5.89 1.80
CA SER A 104 -15.53 7.27 1.32
C SER A 104 -17.02 7.62 1.42
N THR A 105 -17.83 7.14 0.48
CA THR A 105 -19.32 7.18 0.52
C THR A 105 -19.92 5.81 0.84
N GLY A 106 -19.11 4.75 0.75
CA GLY A 106 -19.40 3.37 1.08
C GLY A 106 -18.08 2.59 1.18
N TRP A 107 -18.16 1.27 1.38
CA TRP A 107 -16.97 0.41 1.40
C TRP A 107 -16.53 0.09 -0.03
N SER A 108 -15.30 0.48 -0.37
CA SER A 108 -14.68 0.20 -1.67
C SER A 108 -13.41 -0.61 -1.50
N CYS A 109 -13.25 -1.64 -2.33
CA CYS A 109 -12.01 -2.41 -2.36
C CYS A 109 -10.91 -1.61 -3.07
N ILE A 110 -9.79 -1.39 -2.38
CA ILE A 110 -8.61 -0.70 -2.93
C ILE A 110 -7.41 -1.61 -3.12
N HIS A 111 -7.45 -2.82 -2.56
CA HIS A 111 -6.38 -3.80 -2.68
C HIS A 111 -6.93 -5.23 -2.80
N GLN A 112 -6.57 -5.90 -3.88
CA GLN A 112 -6.88 -7.31 -4.12
C GLN A 112 -5.61 -8.14 -3.90
N CYS A 113 -5.71 -9.23 -3.14
CA CYS A 113 -4.62 -10.18 -3.02
C CYS A 113 -4.96 -11.49 -3.71
N GLU A 114 -3.98 -12.06 -4.38
CA GLU A 114 -3.98 -13.46 -4.79
C GLU A 114 -3.60 -14.33 -3.58
N LYS A 115 -4.34 -15.43 -3.38
CA LYS A 115 -4.07 -16.43 -2.34
C LYS A 115 -3.26 -17.59 -2.88
#